data_AF-A0A0L7KFP9-F1
#
_entry.id   AF-A0A0L7KFP9-F1
#
_cell.length_a   1.000
_cell.length_b   1.000
_cell.length_c   1.000
_cell.angle_alpha   90.00
_cell.angle_beta   90.00
_cell.angle_gamma   90.00
#
_symmetry.space_group_name_H-M   'P 1'
#
loop_
_entity.id
_entity.type
_entity.pdbx_description
1 polymer ?
#
loop_
_entity_poly.entity_id
_entity_poly.type
_entity_poly.pdbx_seq_one_letter_code
_entity_poly.pdbx_strand_id
1 'polypeptide(L)'
;MLNDIILQVIVAAFGVAIVNSDKIKFLQKFKYATYILILSFLLYKGIPWKRENYYTYLNITPNATKQEIQTAYRQAAKIYHPDKNPDESANSSFIKLKQAYDVLTDDVRRSNYNRFGDYKNGEIDDNTATLLICLSLVQHTMFFIIGYFLSYPKKLEFSRQIFLVYNIASFCFELQFRFIEDDTTFDWLPALGYLLPYEKIKFLRTFFPIVFFISICASALFIYR
;
A
#
# COMPACT_ATOMS: atom_id res chain seq x y z
N MET A 1 -0.78 1.51 -8.75
CA MET A 1 -1.60 2.71 -8.97
C MET A 1 -2.77 2.46 -9.91
N LEU A 2 -2.56 2.20 -11.22
CA LEU A 2 -3.68 2.00 -12.16
C LEU A 2 -4.57 0.80 -11.78
N ASN A 3 -3.96 -0.33 -11.41
CA ASN A 3 -4.71 -1.52 -10.97
C ASN A 3 -5.52 -1.25 -9.70
N ASP A 4 -5.00 -0.44 -8.78
CA ASP A 4 -5.66 -0.11 -7.51
C ASP A 4 -6.88 0.79 -7.76
N ILE A 5 -6.76 1.76 -8.68
CA ILE A 5 -7.86 2.61 -9.15
C ILE A 5 -8.96 1.76 -9.80
N ILE A 6 -8.58 0.87 -10.73
CA ILE A 6 -9.53 0.00 -11.42
C ILE A 6 -10.28 -0.87 -10.40
N LEU A 7 -9.54 -1.47 -9.46
CA LEU A 7 -10.13 -2.29 -8.41
C LEU A 7 -11.11 -1.48 -7.55
N GLN A 8 -10.72 -0.27 -7.14
CA GLN A 8 -11.59 0.61 -6.36
C GLN A 8 -12.88 0.96 -7.12
N VAL A 9 -12.79 1.31 -8.40
CA VAL A 9 -13.96 1.63 -9.25
C VAL A 9 -14.89 0.42 -9.37
N ILE A 10 -14.34 -0.77 -9.61
CA ILE A 10 -15.13 -2.01 -9.73
C ILE A 10 -15.86 -2.30 -8.41
N VAL A 11 -15.14 -2.33 -7.29
CA VAL A 11 -15.70 -2.61 -5.96
C VAL A 11 -16.79 -1.61 -5.60
N ALA A 12 -16.54 -0.33 -5.87
CA ALA A 12 -17.47 0.75 -5.65
C ALA A 12 -18.75 0.58 -6.49
N ALA A 13 -18.61 0.33 -7.79
CA ALA A 13 -19.75 0.13 -8.69
C ALA A 13 -20.61 -1.07 -8.25
N PHE A 14 -19.97 -2.19 -7.87
CA PHE A 14 -20.67 -3.35 -7.32
C PHE A 14 -21.37 -3.03 -5.99
N GLY A 15 -20.68 -2.37 -5.05
CA GLY A 15 -21.25 -1.98 -3.77
C GLY A 15 -22.50 -1.11 -3.92
N VAL A 16 -22.43 -0.09 -4.78
CA VAL A 16 -23.54 0.83 -5.10
C VAL A 16 -24.69 0.07 -5.76
N ALA A 17 -24.40 -0.81 -6.72
CA ALA A 17 -25.41 -1.63 -7.39
C ALA A 17 -26.16 -2.53 -6.39
N ILE A 18 -25.44 -3.14 -5.44
CA ILE A 18 -26.04 -3.98 -4.39
C ILE A 18 -26.86 -3.14 -3.41
N VAL A 19 -26.42 -1.92 -3.04
CA VAL A 19 -27.21 -1.05 -2.17
C VAL A 19 -28.51 -0.61 -2.83
N ASN A 20 -28.48 -0.34 -4.14
CA ASN A 20 -29.65 0.08 -4.91
C ASN A 20 -30.50 -1.09 -5.45
N SER A 21 -30.24 -2.34 -5.04
CA SER A 21 -30.87 -3.54 -5.59
C SER A 21 -32.30 -3.78 -5.13
N ASP A 22 -33.02 -2.76 -4.65
CA ASP A 22 -34.38 -2.84 -4.10
C ASP A 22 -35.39 -3.49 -5.08
N LYS A 23 -35.05 -3.59 -6.36
CA LYS A 23 -35.86 -4.19 -7.43
C LYS A 23 -35.55 -5.66 -7.74
N ILE A 24 -34.46 -6.24 -7.20
CA ILE A 24 -34.00 -7.59 -7.54
C ILE A 24 -34.01 -8.46 -6.28
N LYS A 25 -35.12 -9.18 -6.05
CA LYS A 25 -35.36 -10.03 -4.87
C LYS A 25 -34.24 -11.07 -4.63
N PHE A 26 -33.64 -11.59 -5.70
CA PHE A 26 -32.52 -12.53 -5.63
C PHE A 26 -31.28 -11.90 -4.97
N LEU A 27 -30.88 -10.70 -5.42
CA LEU A 27 -29.73 -9.97 -4.85
C LEU A 27 -29.98 -9.58 -3.40
N GLN A 28 -31.21 -9.28 -3.04
CA GLN A 28 -31.60 -8.96 -1.66
C GLN A 28 -31.37 -10.15 -0.71
N LYS A 29 -31.67 -11.38 -1.16
CA LYS A 29 -31.51 -12.61 -0.37
C LYS A 29 -30.03 -12.97 -0.12
N PHE A 30 -29.15 -12.64 -1.07
CA PHE A 30 -27.71 -12.92 -0.99
C PHE A 30 -26.85 -11.70 -0.67
N LYS A 31 -27.46 -10.54 -0.38
CA LYS A 31 -26.77 -9.26 -0.17
C LYS A 31 -25.60 -9.39 0.81
N TYR A 32 -25.85 -9.95 1.99
CA TYR A 32 -24.82 -10.12 3.01
C TYR A 32 -23.73 -11.13 2.59
N ALA A 33 -24.09 -12.21 1.91
CA ALA A 33 -23.13 -13.18 1.39
C ALA A 33 -22.21 -12.54 0.33
N THR A 34 -22.76 -11.73 -0.57
CA THR A 34 -21.95 -10.99 -1.55
C THR A 34 -21.02 -9.97 -0.87
N TYR A 35 -21.48 -9.33 0.20
CA TYR A 35 -20.64 -8.41 0.98
C TYR A 35 -19.47 -9.11 1.66
N ILE A 36 -19.73 -10.26 2.27
CA ILE A 36 -18.69 -11.07 2.90
C ILE A 36 -17.68 -11.56 1.86
N LEU A 37 -18.11 -11.99 0.67
CA LEU A 37 -17.22 -12.44 -0.39
C LEU A 37 -16.32 -11.32 -0.92
N ILE A 38 -16.89 -10.14 -1.18
CA ILE A 38 -16.12 -8.96 -1.64
C ILE A 38 -15.13 -8.55 -0.54
N LEU A 39 -15.58 -8.46 0.72
CA LEU A 39 -14.69 -8.09 1.82
C LEU A 39 -13.55 -9.10 2.01
N SER A 40 -13.85 -10.41 1.97
CA SER A 40 -12.82 -11.45 2.05
C SER A 40 -11.82 -11.38 0.90
N PHE A 41 -12.28 -11.13 -0.33
CA PHE A 41 -11.39 -10.92 -1.47
C PHE A 41 -10.50 -9.68 -1.30
N LEU A 42 -11.07 -8.58 -0.82
CA LEU A 42 -10.33 -7.34 -0.61
C LEU A 42 -9.32 -7.48 0.53
N LEU A 43 -9.67 -8.15 1.62
CA LEU A 43 -8.76 -8.47 2.71
C LEU A 43 -7.62 -9.37 2.22
N TYR A 44 -7.94 -10.41 1.43
CA TYR A 44 -6.92 -11.30 0.85
C TYR A 44 -5.93 -10.55 -0.07
N LYS A 45 -6.43 -9.63 -0.90
CA LYS A 45 -5.60 -8.75 -1.74
C LYS A 45 -4.86 -7.68 -0.93
N GLY A 46 -5.43 -7.24 0.17
CA GLY A 46 -4.91 -6.24 1.09
C GLY A 46 -3.65 -6.66 1.84
N ILE A 47 -3.52 -7.96 2.09
CA ILE A 47 -2.41 -8.52 2.85
C ILE A 47 -1.18 -8.69 1.92
N PRO A 48 -0.04 -8.03 2.22
CA PRO A 48 1.20 -8.26 1.50
C PRO A 48 1.83 -9.58 1.98
N TRP A 49 1.49 -10.69 1.32
CA TRP A 49 1.99 -12.04 1.67
C TRP A 49 3.50 -12.21 1.51
N LYS A 50 4.12 -11.42 0.63
CA LYS A 50 5.56 -11.45 0.36
C LYS A 50 6.10 -10.04 0.38
N ARG A 51 7.07 -9.79 1.25
CA ARG A 51 7.83 -8.54 1.28
C ARG A 51 9.04 -8.69 0.39
N GLU A 52 9.07 -7.95 -0.70
CA GLU A 52 10.23 -7.84 -1.58
C GLU A 52 10.84 -6.45 -1.39
N ASN A 53 11.87 -6.38 -0.55
CA ASN A 53 12.61 -5.18 -0.21
C ASN A 53 14.11 -5.49 -0.07
N TYR A 54 14.97 -4.46 0.00
CA TYR A 54 16.43 -4.62 0.03
C TYR A 54 16.92 -5.43 1.23
N TYR A 55 16.26 -5.31 2.38
CA TYR A 55 16.58 -6.11 3.57
C TYR A 55 16.26 -7.58 3.36
N THR A 56 15.12 -7.90 2.73
CA THR A 56 14.73 -9.28 2.42
C THR A 56 15.63 -9.92 1.36
N TYR A 57 16.16 -9.14 0.40
CA TYR A 57 17.13 -9.65 -0.58
C TYR A 57 18.47 -10.01 0.04
N LEU A 58 18.89 -9.29 1.08
CA LEU A 58 20.08 -9.60 1.87
C LEU A 58 19.79 -10.56 3.03
N ASN A 59 18.53 -10.94 3.26
CA ASN A 59 18.08 -11.75 4.38
C ASN A 59 18.50 -11.20 5.77
N ILE A 60 18.31 -9.88 5.95
CA ILE A 60 18.64 -9.16 7.19
C ILE A 60 17.44 -8.34 7.68
N THR A 61 17.52 -7.81 8.90
CA THR A 61 16.48 -6.94 9.47
C THR A 61 16.73 -5.46 9.14
N PRO A 62 15.70 -4.60 9.19
CA PRO A 62 15.87 -3.15 9.04
C PRO A 62 16.81 -2.51 10.07
N ASN A 63 17.05 -3.18 11.21
CA ASN A 63 17.95 -2.73 12.28
C ASN A 63 19.39 -3.22 12.08
N ALA A 64 19.70 -3.92 10.99
CA ALA A 64 21.01 -4.49 10.75
C ALA A 64 22.11 -3.41 10.67
N THR A 65 23.25 -3.71 11.28
CA THR A 65 24.44 -2.86 11.26
C THR A 65 25.14 -2.90 9.90
N LYS A 66 25.99 -1.92 9.60
CA LYS A 66 26.78 -1.91 8.35
C LYS A 66 27.64 -3.17 8.18
N GLN A 67 28.17 -3.71 9.28
CA GLN A 67 28.98 -4.94 9.27
C GLN A 67 28.14 -6.16 8.90
N GLU A 68 26.91 -6.25 9.43
CA GLU A 68 25.96 -7.32 9.09
C GLU A 68 25.53 -7.23 7.62
N ILE A 69 25.23 -6.02 7.12
CA ILE A 69 24.91 -5.77 5.71
C ILE A 69 26.04 -6.26 4.80
N GLN A 70 27.29 -5.88 5.12
CA GLN A 70 28.45 -6.28 4.33
C GLN A 70 28.68 -7.79 4.35
N THR A 71 28.49 -8.43 5.51
CA THR A 71 28.65 -9.87 5.66
C THR A 71 27.59 -10.63 4.88
N ALA A 72 26.32 -10.21 4.98
CA ALA A 72 25.20 -10.79 4.26
C ALA A 72 25.36 -10.67 2.74
N TYR A 73 25.79 -9.50 2.25
CA TYR A 73 26.07 -9.30 0.83
C TYR A 73 27.16 -10.26 0.32
N ARG A 74 28.28 -10.39 1.04
CA ARG A 74 29.37 -11.31 0.63
C ARG A 74 28.93 -12.77 0.57
N GLN A 75 28.03 -13.18 1.47
CA GLN A 75 27.49 -14.54 1.46
C GLN A 75 26.53 -14.76 0.29
N ALA A 76 25.57 -13.85 0.11
CA ALA A 76 24.59 -13.92 -0.98
C ALA A 76 25.27 -13.81 -2.36
N ALA A 77 26.25 -12.93 -2.53
CA ALA A 77 26.96 -12.73 -3.80
C ALA A 77 27.71 -13.99 -4.27
N LYS A 78 28.19 -14.83 -3.34
CA LYS A 78 28.83 -16.12 -3.68
C LYS A 78 27.84 -17.14 -4.22
N ILE A 79 26.59 -17.07 -3.78
CA ILE A 79 25.51 -18.00 -4.14
C ILE A 79 24.89 -17.58 -5.49
N TYR A 80 24.67 -16.28 -5.67
CA TYR A 80 24.02 -15.71 -6.86
C TYR A 80 24.98 -15.23 -7.95
N HIS A 81 26.27 -15.57 -7.87
CA HIS A 81 27.25 -15.13 -8.86
C HIS A 81 26.91 -15.70 -10.25
N PRO A 82 26.88 -14.89 -11.33
CA PRO A 82 26.50 -15.35 -12.67
C PRO A 82 27.39 -16.49 -13.17
N ASP A 83 28.69 -16.50 -12.84
CA ASP A 83 29.59 -17.61 -13.20
C ASP A 83 29.19 -18.97 -12.59
N LYS A 84 28.49 -18.97 -11.46
CA LYS A 84 28.05 -20.21 -10.77
C LYS A 84 26.60 -20.55 -11.05
N ASN A 85 25.82 -19.59 -11.57
CA ASN A 85 24.40 -19.75 -11.80
C ASN A 85 24.01 -19.08 -13.13
N PRO A 86 24.08 -19.81 -14.25
CA PRO A 86 23.90 -19.26 -15.60
C PRO A 86 22.42 -18.98 -15.97
N ASP A 87 21.48 -19.13 -15.05
CA ASP A 87 20.08 -18.82 -15.29
C ASP A 87 19.87 -17.30 -15.52
N GLU A 88 19.08 -16.92 -16.52
CA GLU A 88 18.73 -15.52 -16.76
C GLU A 88 18.09 -14.84 -15.54
N SER A 89 17.36 -15.61 -14.74
CA SER A 89 16.75 -15.15 -13.48
C SER A 89 17.80 -14.81 -12.40
N ALA A 90 18.95 -15.49 -12.41
CA ALA A 90 20.04 -15.26 -11.47
C ALA A 90 20.72 -13.91 -11.72
N ASN A 91 20.86 -13.49 -12.98
CA ASN A 91 21.43 -12.18 -13.34
C ASN A 91 20.58 -11.03 -12.76
N SER A 92 19.25 -11.10 -12.94
CA SER A 92 18.34 -10.08 -12.39
C SER A 92 18.38 -10.01 -10.85
N SER A 93 18.52 -11.17 -10.19
CA SER A 93 18.59 -11.27 -8.74
C SER A 93 19.92 -10.72 -8.21
N PHE A 94 21.02 -10.97 -8.92
CA PHE A 94 22.33 -10.44 -8.58
C PHE A 94 22.41 -8.91 -8.72
N ILE A 95 21.80 -8.35 -9.78
CA ILE A 95 21.69 -6.89 -9.95
C ILE A 95 20.93 -6.27 -8.77
N LYS A 96 19.78 -6.84 -8.39
CA LYS A 96 19.01 -6.37 -7.22
C LYS A 96 19.78 -6.51 -5.91
N LEU A 97 20.53 -7.60 -5.75
CA LEU A 97 21.37 -7.84 -4.57
C LEU A 97 22.46 -6.75 -4.43
N LYS A 98 23.12 -6.42 -5.54
CA LYS A 98 24.13 -5.35 -5.59
C LYS A 98 23.51 -4.00 -5.26
N GLN A 99 22.37 -3.67 -5.90
CA GLN A 99 21.64 -2.43 -5.66
C GLN A 99 21.21 -2.31 -4.18
N ALA A 100 20.71 -3.39 -3.58
CA ALA A 100 20.35 -3.44 -2.17
C ALA A 100 21.56 -3.13 -1.27
N TYR A 101 22.72 -3.72 -1.55
CA TYR A 101 23.95 -3.44 -0.81
C TYR A 101 24.40 -1.98 -0.97
N ASP A 102 24.42 -1.46 -2.20
CA ASP A 102 24.87 -0.09 -2.50
C ASP A 102 24.00 0.95 -1.78
N VAL A 103 22.67 0.74 -1.75
CA VAL A 103 21.73 1.63 -1.07
C VAL A 103 21.79 1.51 0.44
N LEU A 104 21.89 0.28 0.99
CA LEU A 104 21.83 0.07 2.44
C LEU A 104 23.13 0.41 3.18
N THR A 105 24.25 0.51 2.47
CA THR A 105 25.56 0.84 3.05
C THR A 105 25.75 2.35 3.25
N ASP A 106 25.10 3.16 2.41
CA ASP A 106 25.06 4.63 2.51
C ASP A 106 23.90 5.04 3.43
N ASP A 107 24.20 5.78 4.51
CA ASP A 107 23.20 6.14 5.53
C ASP A 107 22.08 7.02 4.97
N VAL A 108 22.42 7.94 4.08
CA VAL A 108 21.46 8.86 3.45
C VAL A 108 20.56 8.08 2.50
N ARG A 109 21.15 7.23 1.65
CA ARG A 109 20.37 6.40 0.71
C ARG A 109 19.52 5.37 1.44
N ARG A 110 20.00 4.78 2.54
CA ARG A 110 19.24 3.87 3.40
C ARG A 110 18.04 4.56 4.04
N SER A 111 18.23 5.76 4.60
CA SER A 111 17.13 6.55 5.17
C SER A 111 16.08 6.90 4.10
N ASN A 112 16.54 7.34 2.93
CA ASN A 112 15.67 7.63 1.79
C ASN A 112 14.92 6.39 1.29
N TYR A 113 15.60 5.25 1.22
CA TYR A 113 14.97 3.97 0.88
C TYR A 113 13.86 3.59 1.86
N ASN A 114 14.08 3.75 3.16
CA ASN A 114 13.06 3.44 4.17
C ASN A 114 11.80 4.30 4.01
N ARG A 115 11.96 5.58 3.68
CA ARG A 115 10.85 6.54 3.55
C ARG A 115 10.15 6.48 2.19
N PHE A 116 10.88 6.22 1.12
CA PHE A 116 10.39 6.40 -0.25
C PHE A 116 10.48 5.15 -1.13
N GLY A 117 11.10 4.07 -0.64
CA GLY A 117 11.33 2.84 -1.39
C GLY A 117 12.47 2.95 -2.38
N ASP A 118 12.42 2.14 -3.44
CA ASP A 118 13.43 2.04 -4.49
C ASP A 118 13.45 3.23 -5.48
N TYR A 119 12.76 4.33 -5.16
CA TYR A 119 12.68 5.49 -6.03
C TYR A 119 14.07 6.12 -6.23
N LYS A 120 14.51 6.23 -7.50
CA LYS A 120 15.84 6.73 -7.89
C LYS A 120 16.99 6.14 -7.03
N ASN A 121 16.90 4.87 -6.63
CA ASN A 121 17.92 4.21 -5.81
C ASN A 121 18.24 4.95 -4.48
N GLY A 122 17.28 5.66 -3.90
CA GLY A 122 17.49 6.44 -2.67
C GLY A 122 18.17 7.80 -2.90
N GLU A 123 18.45 8.19 -4.13
CA GLU A 123 18.94 9.54 -4.48
C GLU A 123 17.75 10.49 -4.62
N ILE A 124 17.31 11.03 -3.48
CA ILE A 124 16.14 11.90 -3.39
C ILE A 124 16.59 13.32 -3.12
N ASP A 125 16.43 14.16 -4.13
CA ASP A 125 16.62 15.60 -4.08
C ASP A 125 15.28 16.33 -3.79
N ASP A 126 15.35 17.62 -3.48
CA ASP A 126 14.18 18.44 -3.13
C ASP A 126 13.12 18.43 -4.24
N ASN A 127 13.54 18.41 -5.50
CA ASN A 127 12.64 18.34 -6.65
C ASN A 127 11.89 16.99 -6.68
N THR A 128 12.59 15.89 -6.41
CA THR A 128 11.98 14.57 -6.32
C THR A 128 11.01 14.48 -5.14
N ALA A 129 11.40 14.98 -3.97
CA ALA A 129 10.53 15.03 -2.80
C ALA A 129 9.23 15.81 -3.09
N THR A 130 9.36 16.97 -3.72
CA THR A 130 8.23 17.80 -4.16
C THR A 130 7.33 17.05 -5.15
N LEU A 131 7.92 16.40 -6.16
CA LEU A 131 7.18 15.59 -7.12
C LEU A 131 6.39 14.47 -6.44
N LEU A 132 6.98 13.79 -5.46
CA LEU A 132 6.32 12.71 -4.71
C LEU A 132 5.13 13.23 -3.88
N ILE A 133 5.23 14.42 -3.30
CA ILE A 133 4.11 15.09 -2.62
C ILE A 133 3.00 15.40 -3.63
N CYS A 134 3.35 16.02 -4.77
CA CYS A 134 2.37 16.33 -5.81
C CYS A 134 1.65 15.08 -6.31
N LEU A 135 2.38 13.99 -6.56
CA LEU A 135 1.80 12.71 -6.97
C LEU A 135 0.90 12.12 -5.89
N SER A 136 1.29 12.23 -4.62
CA SER A 136 0.45 11.81 -3.48
C SER A 136 -0.85 12.60 -3.41
N LEU A 137 -0.77 13.92 -3.55
CA LEU A 137 -1.93 14.82 -3.53
C LEU A 137 -2.87 14.53 -4.69
N VAL A 138 -2.34 14.36 -5.91
CA VAL A 138 -3.11 14.00 -7.10
C VAL A 138 -3.81 12.66 -6.89
N GLN A 139 -3.11 11.66 -6.37
CA GLN A 139 -3.68 10.35 -6.11
C GLN A 139 -4.83 10.41 -5.09
N HIS A 140 -4.64 11.10 -3.96
CA HIS A 140 -5.66 11.23 -2.92
C HIS A 140 -6.87 12.02 -3.42
N THR A 141 -6.63 13.10 -4.17
CA THR A 141 -7.68 13.90 -4.81
C THR A 141 -8.46 13.07 -5.83
N MET A 142 -7.78 12.26 -6.64
CA MET A 142 -8.43 11.35 -7.58
C MET A 142 -9.30 10.32 -6.87
N PHE A 143 -8.79 9.70 -5.79
CA PHE A 143 -9.57 8.78 -4.98
C PHE A 143 -10.79 9.46 -4.35
N PHE A 144 -10.64 10.69 -3.85
CA PHE A 144 -11.75 11.48 -3.32
C PHE A 144 -12.81 11.74 -4.39
N ILE A 145 -12.42 12.23 -5.57
CA ILE A 145 -13.34 12.51 -6.69
C ILE A 145 -14.11 11.23 -7.09
N ILE A 146 -13.39 10.12 -7.28
CA ILE A 146 -13.99 8.83 -7.66
C ILE A 146 -14.96 8.36 -6.56
N GLY A 147 -14.52 8.37 -5.31
CA GLY A 147 -15.36 8.00 -4.17
C GLY A 147 -16.61 8.85 -4.07
N TYR A 148 -16.49 10.17 -4.25
CA TYR A 148 -17.60 11.12 -4.25
C TYR A 148 -18.62 10.83 -5.34
N PHE A 149 -18.19 10.64 -6.59
CA PHE A 149 -19.09 10.34 -7.69
C PHE A 149 -19.82 9.00 -7.50
N LEU A 150 -19.11 7.98 -7.04
CA LEU A 150 -19.68 6.65 -6.86
C LEU A 150 -20.67 6.61 -5.68
N SER A 151 -20.45 7.45 -4.67
CA SER A 151 -21.36 7.59 -3.53
C SER A 151 -22.29 8.81 -3.65
N TYR A 152 -22.51 9.36 -4.85
CA TYR A 152 -23.37 10.54 -5.08
C TYR A 152 -24.82 10.41 -4.55
N PRO A 153 -25.51 9.25 -4.63
CA PRO A 153 -26.89 9.13 -4.13
C PRO A 153 -27.05 9.58 -2.67
N LYS A 154 -28.19 10.22 -2.34
CA LYS A 154 -28.47 10.71 -0.98
C LYS A 154 -28.40 9.60 0.09
N LYS A 155 -28.80 8.39 -0.29
CA LYS A 155 -28.69 7.16 0.52
C LYS A 155 -27.25 6.87 1.02
N LEU A 156 -26.21 7.34 0.31
CA LEU A 156 -24.81 7.05 0.61
C LEU A 156 -24.06 8.23 1.24
N GLU A 157 -24.77 9.19 1.85
CA GLU A 157 -24.15 10.37 2.45
C GLU A 157 -23.15 10.05 3.55
N PHE A 158 -23.47 9.08 4.41
CA PHE A 158 -22.58 8.65 5.49
C PHE A 158 -21.28 8.02 4.95
N SER A 159 -21.35 7.31 3.83
CA SER A 159 -20.19 6.72 3.14
C SER A 159 -19.21 7.81 2.67
N ARG A 160 -19.73 8.91 2.12
CA ARG A 160 -18.91 10.06 1.70
C ARG A 160 -18.11 10.65 2.86
N GLN A 161 -18.74 10.81 4.01
CA GLN A 161 -18.10 11.38 5.20
C GLN A 161 -16.98 10.48 5.72
N ILE A 162 -17.24 9.19 5.88
CA ILE A 162 -16.22 8.21 6.31
C ILE A 162 -15.05 8.21 5.33
N PHE A 163 -15.35 8.16 4.02
CA PHE A 163 -14.31 8.10 3.01
C PHE A 163 -13.48 9.38 2.93
N LEU A 164 -14.10 10.56 3.09
CA LEU A 164 -13.40 11.84 3.18
C LEU A 164 -12.43 11.86 4.38
N VAL A 165 -12.91 11.49 5.57
CA VAL A 165 -12.09 11.45 6.78
C VAL A 165 -10.91 10.50 6.60
N TYR A 166 -11.16 9.31 6.04
CA TYR A 166 -10.11 8.34 5.76
C TYR A 166 -9.10 8.85 4.73
N ASN A 167 -9.55 9.49 3.64
CA ASN A 167 -8.66 10.02 2.61
C ASN A 167 -7.73 11.12 3.15
N ILE A 168 -8.27 12.04 3.96
CA ILE A 168 -7.49 13.08 4.64
C ILE A 168 -6.49 12.44 5.62
N ALA A 169 -6.94 11.52 6.48
CA ALA A 169 -6.07 10.85 7.43
C ALA A 169 -4.95 10.06 6.73
N SER A 170 -5.27 9.33 5.66
CA SER A 170 -4.31 8.57 4.86
C SER A 170 -3.25 9.48 4.22
N PHE A 171 -3.67 10.64 3.70
CA PHE A 171 -2.74 11.63 3.16
C PHE A 171 -1.81 12.20 4.24
N CYS A 172 -2.35 12.55 5.41
CA CYS A 172 -1.55 13.03 6.55
C CYS A 172 -0.53 11.99 7.01
N PHE A 173 -0.96 10.73 7.19
CA PHE A 173 -0.05 9.64 7.53
C PHE A 173 1.01 9.41 6.46
N GLU A 174 0.64 9.53 5.18
CA GLU A 174 1.60 9.41 4.10
C GLU A 174 2.68 10.50 4.15
N LEU A 175 2.31 11.75 4.44
CA LEU A 175 3.28 12.83 4.63
C LEU A 175 4.17 12.57 5.85
N GLN A 176 3.57 12.13 6.97
CA GLN A 176 4.31 11.77 8.18
C GLN A 176 5.35 10.68 7.89
N PHE A 177 4.97 9.57 7.26
CA PHE A 177 5.89 8.47 6.95
C PHE A 177 7.00 8.85 5.96
N ARG A 178 6.76 9.83 5.08
CA ARG A 178 7.76 10.30 4.10
C ARG A 178 8.75 11.31 4.67
N PHE A 179 8.33 12.14 5.62
CA PHE A 179 9.10 13.33 6.02
C PHE A 179 9.52 13.36 7.49
N ILE A 180 8.91 12.56 8.36
CA ILE A 180 9.35 12.43 9.75
C ILE A 180 10.35 11.27 9.83
N GLU A 181 11.58 11.60 10.23
CA GLU A 181 12.61 10.61 10.53
C GLU A 181 12.28 9.88 11.83
N ASP A 182 12.62 8.58 11.89
CA ASP A 182 12.37 7.71 13.05
C ASP A 182 10.91 7.70 13.55
N ASP A 183 9.97 7.81 12.62
CA ASP A 183 8.54 7.75 12.94
C ASP A 183 8.13 6.36 13.48
N THR A 184 7.68 6.35 14.73
CA THR A 184 7.23 5.14 15.45
C THR A 184 5.72 4.90 15.32
N THR A 185 5.05 5.64 14.44
CA THR A 185 3.60 5.54 14.28
C THR A 185 3.23 4.16 13.76
N PHE A 186 2.26 3.55 14.46
CA PHE A 186 1.80 2.16 14.26
C PHE A 186 2.78 1.06 14.65
N ASP A 187 3.89 1.35 15.33
CA ASP A 187 4.81 0.29 15.78
C ASP A 187 4.19 -0.62 16.84
N TRP A 188 3.22 -0.10 17.60
CA TRP A 188 2.43 -0.88 18.55
C TRP A 188 1.53 -1.93 17.89
N LEU A 189 1.24 -1.82 16.59
CA LEU A 189 0.45 -2.81 15.86
C LEU A 189 1.36 -3.95 15.39
N PRO A 190 1.13 -5.21 15.83
CA PRO A 190 1.97 -6.35 15.42
C PRO A 190 2.06 -6.55 13.91
N ALA A 191 1.02 -6.14 13.17
CA ALA A 191 0.97 -6.24 11.72
C ALA A 191 1.74 -5.12 10.98
N LEU A 192 2.02 -3.98 11.64
CA LEU A 192 2.60 -2.78 11.01
C LEU A 192 3.98 -2.40 11.56
N GLY A 193 4.32 -2.77 12.80
CA GLY A 193 5.58 -2.36 13.41
C GLY A 193 6.83 -2.96 12.76
N TYR A 194 6.69 -4.00 11.93
CA TYR A 194 7.80 -4.57 11.18
C TYR A 194 7.97 -3.97 9.78
N LEU A 195 7.04 -3.11 9.34
CA LEU A 195 7.01 -2.54 7.99
C LEU A 195 7.85 -1.27 7.92
N LEU A 196 8.54 -1.09 6.80
CA LEU A 196 9.22 0.17 6.50
C LEU A 196 8.18 1.29 6.29
N PRO A 197 8.54 2.57 6.51
CA PRO A 197 7.62 3.68 6.28
C PRO A 197 6.95 3.67 4.90
N TYR A 198 7.70 3.41 3.81
CA TYR A 198 7.08 3.29 2.48
C TYR A 198 6.14 2.07 2.35
N GLU A 199 6.39 1.00 3.10
CA GLU A 199 5.53 -0.18 3.12
C GLU A 199 4.24 0.11 3.90
N LYS A 200 4.31 0.88 4.99
CA LYS A 200 3.14 1.39 5.72
C LYS A 200 2.25 2.24 4.80
N ILE A 201 2.85 3.10 3.97
CA ILE A 201 2.13 3.88 2.94
C ILE A 201 1.44 2.96 1.92
N LYS A 202 2.16 1.99 1.36
CA LYS A 202 1.59 1.01 0.42
C LYS A 202 0.43 0.26 1.07
N PHE A 203 0.59 -0.17 2.31
CA PHE A 203 -0.44 -0.85 3.08
C PHE A 203 -1.69 0.02 3.23
N LEU A 204 -1.55 1.27 3.71
CA LEU A 204 -2.68 2.20 3.81
C LEU A 204 -3.39 2.37 2.47
N ARG A 205 -2.65 2.50 1.37
CA ARG A 205 -3.25 2.63 0.04
C ARG A 205 -4.07 1.40 -0.38
N THR A 206 -3.73 0.21 0.08
CA THR A 206 -4.54 -0.98 -0.23
C THR A 206 -5.88 -1.01 0.54
N PHE A 207 -6.02 -0.22 1.61
CA PHE A 207 -7.28 -0.11 2.36
C PHE A 207 -8.33 0.79 1.71
N PHE A 208 -7.99 1.62 0.72
CA PHE A 208 -8.96 2.47 0.02
C PHE A 208 -10.23 1.71 -0.44
N PRO A 209 -10.13 0.62 -1.23
CA PRO A 209 -11.33 -0.12 -1.65
C PRO A 209 -12.05 -0.79 -0.48
N ILE A 210 -11.34 -1.23 0.57
CA ILE A 210 -11.91 -1.87 1.76
C ILE A 210 -12.75 -0.86 2.54
N VAL A 211 -12.16 0.29 2.88
CA VAL A 211 -12.83 1.34 3.65
C VAL A 211 -14.02 1.90 2.89
N PHE A 212 -13.86 2.12 1.58
CA PHE A 212 -14.97 2.57 0.75
C PHE A 212 -16.12 1.55 0.75
N PHE A 213 -15.82 0.27 0.55
CA PHE A 213 -16.81 -0.80 0.57
C PHE A 213 -17.54 -0.91 1.92
N ILE A 214 -16.79 -0.92 3.03
CA ILE A 214 -17.37 -0.94 4.38
C ILE A 214 -18.26 0.28 4.61
N SER A 215 -17.84 1.46 4.15
CA SER A 215 -18.62 2.70 4.31
C SER A 215 -19.95 2.67 3.54
N ILE A 216 -19.98 2.05 2.35
CA ILE A 216 -21.20 1.82 1.57
C ILE A 216 -22.13 0.87 2.33
N CYS A 217 -21.59 -0.25 2.83
CA CYS A 217 -22.35 -1.22 3.63
C CYS A 217 -22.93 -0.59 4.90
N ALA A 218 -22.14 0.22 5.61
CA ALA A 218 -22.57 0.95 6.80
C ALA A 218 -23.71 1.92 6.48
N SER A 219 -23.59 2.69 5.40
CA SER A 219 -24.66 3.60 4.95
C SER A 219 -25.95 2.84 4.64
N ALA A 220 -25.83 1.66 4.03
CA ALA A 220 -26.98 0.80 3.76
C ALA A 220 -27.70 0.32 5.03
N LEU A 221 -27.00 0.13 6.15
CA LEU A 221 -27.62 -0.26 7.42
C LEU A 221 -28.39 0.90 8.07
N PHE A 222 -27.88 2.14 7.95
CA PHE A 222 -28.52 3.32 8.54
C PHE A 222 -29.83 3.74 7.85
N ILE A 223 -30.04 3.39 6.58
CA ILE A 223 -31.27 3.74 5.84
C ILE A 223 -32.48 2.89 6.29
N TYR A 224 -32.24 1.68 6.80
CA TYR A 224 -33.29 0.72 7.18
C TYR A 224 -33.66 0.78 8.68
N ARG A 225 -33.18 1.79 9.40
CA ARG A 225 -33.58 2.14 10.77
C ARG A 225 -34.46 3.38 10.75
#